data_AF-A0A8H5IIL9-F1
#
_entry.id   AF-A0A8H5IIL9-F1
#
_cell.length_a   1.000
_cell.length_b   1.000
_cell.length_c   1.000
_cell.angle_alpha   90.00
_cell.angle_beta   90.00
_cell.angle_gamma   90.00
#
_symmetry.space_group_name_H-M   'P 1'
#
loop_
_entity.id
_entity.type
_entity.pdbx_description
1 polymer ?
#
loop_
_entity_poly.entity_id
_entity_poly.type
_entity_poly.pdbx_seq_one_letter_code
_entity_poly.pdbx_strand_id
1 'polypeptide(L)'
;MKAKAAPVSALSLAVEAFALANAGNLMGCNGNLKQMAFSRYGAALASVRKAIMDHTLVADDATLMAIMTIDMFEVVFIVREEPLKLHNNAIEYLLAVKGTEQIQSDVGLALYRMANHRLQVRQLGLGLGPLPVQLACIDMLDLSMPRYSLSKIQLGAQQTLAMSRDLSSCTWEELSLLIFRIRVNLNEYEQWKACLPLSWQPKRIQLADYSDVLQTLIARHLPFTDDVLVYEDSFIAQQMSFFYHGQLALRSSLLDALSAIKSMSLDQLDLEQDIEIQQAAISSLADILVESSTPLLASIQLDDHGSPRPTQEKITLCYVRAICWALQQEKRVSAEHKRFTYRLENWIRQQVGLACNNSTDIILNWNGT
;
A
#
# COMPACT_ATOMS: atom_id res chain seq x y z
N MET A 1 -1.91 -8.98 48.35
CA MET A 1 -0.88 -8.47 47.43
C MET A 1 -1.57 -7.95 46.18
N LYS A 2 -1.59 -6.63 45.95
CA LYS A 2 -2.10 -6.07 44.69
C LYS A 2 -1.08 -6.37 43.61
N ALA A 3 -1.48 -7.12 42.57
CA ALA A 3 -0.65 -7.31 41.39
C ALA A 3 -0.27 -5.93 40.84
N LYS A 4 1.03 -5.64 40.80
CA LYS A 4 1.56 -4.43 40.19
C LYS A 4 1.24 -4.55 38.70
N ALA A 5 0.31 -3.75 38.19
CA ALA A 5 -0.01 -3.74 36.77
C ALA A 5 1.29 -3.54 35.99
N ALA A 6 1.54 -4.38 34.98
CA ALA A 6 2.69 -4.22 34.11
C ALA A 6 2.69 -2.78 33.53
N PRO A 7 3.86 -2.15 33.38
CA PRO A 7 3.93 -0.83 32.77
C PRO A 7 3.26 -0.88 31.40
N VAL A 8 2.34 0.05 31.16
CA VAL A 8 1.58 0.12 29.91
C VAL A 8 2.58 0.38 28.77
N SER A 9 2.77 -0.61 27.90
CA SER A 9 3.72 -0.53 26.78
C SER A 9 3.16 0.32 25.65
N ALA A 10 4.04 0.89 24.83
CA ALA A 10 3.65 1.66 23.64
C ALA A 10 2.70 0.87 22.72
N LEU A 11 2.99 -0.43 22.55
CA LEU A 11 2.16 -1.34 21.78
C LEU A 11 0.76 -1.50 22.38
N SER A 12 0.65 -1.70 23.71
CA SER A 12 -0.66 -1.84 24.35
C SER A 12 -1.54 -0.60 24.14
N LEU A 13 -0.96 0.60 24.22
CA LEU A 13 -1.67 1.86 23.94
C LEU A 13 -2.11 1.97 22.48
N ALA A 14 -1.26 1.57 21.54
CA ALA A 14 -1.59 1.60 20.11
C ALA A 14 -2.72 0.62 19.78
N VAL A 15 -2.68 -0.60 20.34
CA VAL A 15 -3.73 -1.61 20.19
C VAL A 15 -5.04 -1.13 20.82
N GLU A 16 -5.00 -0.57 22.03
CA GLU A 16 -6.18 0.01 22.67
C GLU A 16 -6.79 1.13 21.82
N ALA A 17 -5.97 2.03 21.26
CA ALA A 17 -6.44 3.09 20.39
C ALA A 17 -7.20 2.53 19.18
N PHE A 18 -6.60 1.54 18.49
CA PHE A 18 -7.20 0.89 17.33
C PHE A 18 -8.51 0.17 17.69
N ALA A 19 -8.52 -0.59 18.79
CA ALA A 19 -9.70 -1.31 19.26
C ALA A 19 -10.85 -0.36 19.61
N LEU A 20 -10.56 0.74 20.33
CA LEU A 20 -11.54 1.76 20.71
C LEU A 20 -12.12 2.47 19.48
N ALA A 21 -11.28 2.80 18.49
CA ALA A 21 -11.73 3.40 17.24
C ALA A 21 -12.66 2.46 16.44
N ASN A 22 -12.25 1.19 16.30
CA ASN A 22 -13.05 0.18 15.61
C ASN A 22 -14.39 -0.08 16.33
N ALA A 23 -14.37 -0.20 17.67
CA ALA A 23 -15.58 -0.36 18.48
C ALA A 23 -16.51 0.85 18.37
N GLY A 24 -15.96 2.07 18.36
CA GLY A 24 -16.73 3.30 18.15
C GLY A 24 -17.49 3.31 16.82
N ASN A 25 -16.90 2.76 15.75
CA ASN A 25 -17.53 2.65 14.44
C ASN A 25 -18.62 1.56 14.38
N LEU A 26 -18.45 0.45 15.12
CA LEU A 26 -19.43 -0.64 15.16
C LEU A 26 -20.68 -0.31 15.99
N MET A 27 -20.52 0.39 17.11
CA MET A 27 -21.59 0.59 18.09
C MET A 27 -22.39 1.89 17.90
N GLY A 28 -22.03 2.75 16.94
CA GLY A 28 -22.67 4.07 16.76
C GLY A 28 -22.54 5.03 17.96
N CYS A 29 -21.81 4.63 19.01
CA CYS A 29 -21.59 5.36 20.24
C CYS A 29 -20.48 6.40 20.03
N ASN A 30 -20.86 7.54 19.45
CA ASN A 30 -19.94 8.41 18.73
C ASN A 30 -19.05 9.35 19.59
N GLY A 31 -19.29 9.51 20.89
CA GLY A 31 -18.56 10.48 21.71
C GLY A 31 -17.35 9.90 22.46
N ASN A 32 -17.63 9.13 23.50
CA ASN A 32 -16.62 8.73 24.50
C ASN A 32 -15.53 7.83 23.91
N LEU A 33 -15.90 6.82 23.11
CA LEU A 33 -14.93 5.86 22.54
C LEU A 33 -13.96 6.51 21.56
N LYS A 34 -14.43 7.46 20.74
CA LYS A 34 -13.56 8.20 19.81
C LYS A 34 -12.53 9.05 20.55
N GLN A 35 -12.98 9.76 21.59
CA GLN A 35 -12.09 10.57 22.43
C GLN A 35 -11.06 9.69 23.17
N MET A 36 -11.49 8.55 23.70
CA MET A 36 -10.59 7.57 24.32
C MET A 36 -9.58 7.03 23.32
N ALA A 37 -10.00 6.71 22.09
CA ALA A 37 -9.10 6.24 21.03
C ALA A 37 -8.00 7.27 20.73
N PHE A 38 -8.36 8.56 20.57
CA PHE A 38 -7.36 9.62 20.37
C PHE A 38 -6.45 9.82 21.57
N SER A 39 -6.97 9.72 22.80
CA SER A 39 -6.16 9.78 24.01
C SER A 39 -5.12 8.66 24.06
N ARG A 40 -5.52 7.42 23.73
CA ARG A 40 -4.62 6.26 23.67
C ARG A 40 -3.60 6.38 22.54
N TYR A 41 -4.01 6.83 21.37
CA TYR A 41 -3.13 7.10 20.24
C TYR A 41 -2.05 8.14 20.60
N GLY A 42 -2.43 9.26 21.23
CA GLY A 42 -1.47 10.28 21.67
C GLY A 42 -0.49 9.76 22.72
N ALA A 43 -0.97 8.94 23.67
CA ALA A 43 -0.11 8.29 24.65
C ALA A 43 0.85 7.26 24.01
N ALA A 44 0.37 6.50 23.01
CA ALA A 44 1.18 5.54 22.26
C ALA A 44 2.33 6.26 21.54
N LEU A 45 2.04 7.35 20.83
CA LEU A 45 3.06 8.18 20.16
C LEU A 45 4.12 8.69 21.13
N ALA A 46 3.70 9.22 22.28
CA ALA A 46 4.63 9.70 23.30
C ALA A 46 5.50 8.57 23.86
N SER A 47 4.95 7.37 24.02
CA SER A 47 5.67 6.19 24.49
C SER A 47 6.65 5.66 23.45
N VAL A 48 6.26 5.60 22.17
CA VAL A 48 7.15 5.18 21.06
C VAL A 48 8.31 6.15 20.95
N ARG A 49 8.06 7.47 21.03
CA ARG A 49 9.14 8.47 20.99
C ARG A 49 10.18 8.23 22.09
N LYS A 50 9.76 7.88 23.30
CA LYS A 50 10.69 7.52 24.39
C LYS A 50 11.46 6.25 24.08
N ALA A 51 10.80 5.22 23.55
CA ALA A 51 11.43 3.95 23.20
C ALA A 51 12.47 4.10 22.07
N ILE A 52 12.21 4.94 21.07
CA ILE A 52 13.15 5.21 19.96
C ILE A 52 14.41 5.92 20.47
N MET A 53 14.31 6.74 21.51
CA MET A 53 15.47 7.42 22.11
C MET A 53 16.28 6.51 23.05
N ASP A 54 15.79 5.31 23.37
CA ASP A 54 16.46 4.34 24.23
C ASP A 54 17.15 3.27 23.37
N HIS A 55 18.47 3.13 23.51
CA HIS A 55 19.29 2.20 22.72
C HIS A 55 18.89 0.73 22.85
N THR A 56 18.21 0.35 23.93
CA THR A 56 17.77 -1.03 24.14
C THR A 56 16.37 -1.26 23.54
N LEU A 57 15.46 -0.31 23.72
CA LEU A 57 14.07 -0.46 23.29
C LEU A 57 13.87 -0.15 21.81
N VAL A 58 14.77 0.62 21.19
CA VAL A 58 14.70 0.96 19.76
C VAL A 58 14.75 -0.28 18.86
N ALA A 59 15.51 -1.30 19.24
CA ALA A 59 15.64 -2.54 18.47
C ALA A 59 14.54 -3.57 18.79
N ASP A 60 13.64 -3.29 19.73
CA ASP A 60 12.59 -4.21 20.16
C ASP A 60 11.49 -4.35 19.09
N ASP A 61 11.05 -5.59 18.84
CA ASP A 61 9.89 -5.91 18.00
C ASP A 61 8.62 -5.17 18.49
N ALA A 62 8.47 -4.99 19.81
CA ALA A 62 7.34 -4.25 20.36
C ALA A 62 7.31 -2.78 19.92
N THR A 63 8.48 -2.15 19.74
CA THR A 63 8.59 -0.76 19.27
C THR A 63 8.21 -0.65 17.80
N LEU A 64 8.69 -1.56 16.94
CA LEU A 64 8.31 -1.61 15.53
C LEU A 64 6.81 -1.93 15.37
N MET A 65 6.29 -2.88 16.15
CA MET A 65 4.87 -3.21 16.11
C MET A 65 3.99 -2.04 16.57
N ALA A 66 4.42 -1.29 17.58
CA ALA A 66 3.70 -0.11 18.05
C ALA A 66 3.63 0.97 16.97
N ILE A 67 4.74 1.31 16.32
CA ILE A 67 4.73 2.33 15.25
C ILE A 67 3.89 1.89 14.05
N MET A 68 3.93 0.61 13.67
CA MET A 68 3.12 0.10 12.56
C MET A 68 1.62 0.09 12.91
N THR A 69 1.27 -0.18 14.16
CA THR A 69 -0.12 -0.10 14.64
C THR A 69 -0.62 1.36 14.64
N ILE A 70 0.25 2.31 15.00
CA ILE A 70 -0.03 3.74 14.92
C ILE A 70 -0.20 4.18 13.45
N ASP A 71 0.70 3.80 12.54
CA ASP A 71 0.60 4.06 11.10
C ASP A 71 -0.74 3.52 10.56
N MET A 72 -1.10 2.29 10.92
CA MET A 72 -2.39 1.69 10.58
C MET A 72 -3.58 2.49 11.12
N PHE A 73 -3.52 2.94 12.38
CA PHE A 73 -4.56 3.76 12.99
C PHE A 73 -4.79 5.04 12.17
N GLU A 74 -3.71 5.71 11.77
CA GLU A 74 -3.79 6.96 11.00
C GLU A 74 -4.34 6.73 9.60
N VAL A 75 -3.89 5.67 8.92
CA VAL A 75 -4.39 5.28 7.60
C VAL A 75 -5.87 4.92 7.65
N VAL A 76 -6.34 4.23 8.68
CA VAL A 76 -7.73 3.78 8.75
C VAL A 76 -8.67 4.88 9.25
N PHE A 77 -8.29 5.57 10.33
CA PHE A 77 -9.22 6.38 11.12
C PHE A 77 -9.03 7.88 10.99
N ILE A 78 -7.81 8.36 10.70
CA ILE A 78 -7.53 9.81 10.53
C ILE A 78 -7.73 10.25 9.08
N VAL A 79 -7.51 9.36 8.12
CA VAL A 79 -7.86 9.56 6.69
C VAL A 79 -7.20 10.79 6.06
N ARG A 80 -5.88 10.89 6.21
CA ARG A 80 -5.03 11.96 5.63
C ARG A 80 -4.94 11.89 4.10
N GLU A 81 -4.56 13.00 3.47
CA GLU A 81 -4.39 13.12 2.00
C GLU A 81 -3.32 12.17 1.44
N GLU A 82 -2.11 12.15 2.03
CA GLU A 82 -1.08 11.15 1.70
C GLU A 82 -1.06 10.08 2.82
N PRO A 83 -1.69 8.90 2.63
CA PRO A 83 -1.88 7.93 3.70
C PRO A 83 -0.56 7.37 4.25
N LEU A 84 0.49 7.30 3.41
CA LEU A 84 1.77 6.69 3.75
C LEU A 84 2.87 7.71 4.07
N LYS A 85 2.53 8.98 4.31
CA LYS A 85 3.56 10.02 4.54
C LYS A 85 4.19 9.94 5.93
N LEU A 86 3.39 9.66 6.94
CA LEU A 86 3.84 9.77 8.33
C LEU A 86 4.68 8.57 8.73
N HIS A 87 5.50 8.77 9.76
CA HIS A 87 6.36 7.76 10.37
C HIS A 87 7.39 7.09 9.45
N ASN A 88 7.51 7.48 8.17
CA ASN A 88 8.52 6.95 7.24
C ASN A 88 9.90 6.93 7.86
N ASN A 89 10.41 8.09 8.28
CA ASN A 89 11.74 8.21 8.87
C ASN A 89 11.90 7.33 10.12
N ALA A 90 10.83 7.16 10.93
CA ALA A 90 10.87 6.31 12.10
C ALA A 90 10.93 4.83 11.73
N ILE A 91 10.11 4.39 10.76
CA ILE A 91 10.12 3.02 10.25
C ILE A 91 11.47 2.71 9.60
N GLU A 92 11.97 3.58 8.72
CA GLU A 92 13.28 3.46 8.08
C GLU A 92 14.40 3.32 9.12
N TYR A 93 14.40 4.19 10.14
CA TYR A 93 15.36 4.15 11.24
C TYR A 93 15.29 2.85 12.03
N LEU A 94 14.09 2.40 12.42
CA LEU A 94 13.89 1.15 13.17
C LEU A 94 14.34 -0.06 12.38
N LEU A 95 14.03 -0.14 11.09
CA LEU A 95 14.51 -1.21 10.22
C LEU A 95 16.04 -1.19 10.13
N ALA A 96 16.65 -0.01 9.96
CA ALA A 96 18.10 0.14 9.88
C ALA A 96 18.81 -0.28 11.18
N VAL A 97 18.28 0.11 12.34
CA VAL A 97 18.85 -0.24 13.65
C VAL A 97 18.77 -1.75 13.92
N LYS A 98 17.66 -2.40 13.54
CA LYS A 98 17.51 -3.85 13.71
C LYS A 98 18.34 -4.68 12.71
N GLY A 99 18.75 -4.08 11.58
CA GLY A 99 19.58 -4.73 10.57
C GLY A 99 18.96 -6.03 10.05
N THR A 100 19.79 -7.02 9.71
CA THR A 100 19.33 -8.33 9.21
C THR A 100 18.91 -9.28 10.34
N GLU A 101 19.14 -8.94 11.60
CA GLU A 101 18.72 -9.78 12.74
C GLU A 101 17.20 -9.88 12.83
N GLN A 102 16.47 -8.87 12.34
CA GLN A 102 15.01 -8.85 12.35
C GLN A 102 14.37 -10.01 11.58
N ILE A 103 15.05 -10.64 10.63
CA ILE A 103 14.47 -11.76 9.87
C ILE A 103 14.83 -13.14 10.44
N GLN A 104 15.58 -13.19 11.54
CA GLN A 104 15.98 -14.44 12.19
C GLN A 104 14.89 -15.05 13.08
N SER A 105 13.90 -14.26 13.48
CA SER A 105 12.73 -14.72 14.25
C SER A 105 11.44 -14.62 13.43
N ASP A 106 10.47 -15.48 13.71
CA ASP A 106 9.17 -15.45 13.00
C ASP A 106 8.42 -14.13 13.21
N VAL A 107 8.49 -13.59 14.42
CA VAL A 107 7.86 -12.30 14.80
C VAL A 107 8.56 -11.16 14.07
N GLY A 108 9.89 -11.11 14.14
CA GLY A 108 10.67 -10.09 13.46
C GLY A 108 10.45 -10.14 11.95
N LEU A 109 10.42 -11.34 11.34
CA LEU A 109 10.16 -11.51 9.91
C LEU A 109 8.74 -11.05 9.55
N ALA A 110 7.73 -11.31 10.39
CA ALA A 110 6.38 -10.77 10.19
C ALA A 110 6.36 -9.23 10.20
N LEU A 111 7.03 -8.62 11.17
CA LEU A 111 7.10 -7.16 11.30
C LEU A 111 7.89 -6.52 10.16
N TYR A 112 9.04 -7.10 9.80
CA TYR A 112 9.83 -6.69 8.64
C TYR A 112 8.97 -6.72 7.37
N ARG A 113 8.25 -7.83 7.11
CA ARG A 113 7.39 -7.93 5.91
C ARG A 113 6.36 -6.82 5.85
N MET A 114 5.69 -6.54 6.97
CA MET A 114 4.66 -5.50 7.05
C MET A 114 5.26 -4.10 6.81
N ALA A 115 6.35 -3.77 7.50
CA ALA A 115 7.04 -2.48 7.36
C ALA A 115 7.66 -2.31 5.96
N ASN A 116 8.34 -3.34 5.46
CA ASN A 116 8.94 -3.36 4.13
C ASN A 116 7.87 -3.18 3.05
N HIS A 117 6.78 -3.95 3.07
CA HIS A 117 5.70 -3.80 2.10
C HIS A 117 5.13 -2.37 2.11
N ARG A 118 4.89 -1.81 3.30
CA ARG A 118 4.37 -0.45 3.44
C ARG A 118 5.34 0.61 2.90
N LEU A 119 6.64 0.46 3.11
CA LEU A 119 7.65 1.33 2.50
C LEU A 119 7.72 1.15 0.98
N GLN A 120 7.68 -0.09 0.50
CA GLN A 120 7.80 -0.39 -0.93
C GLN A 120 6.66 0.22 -1.73
N VAL A 121 5.43 0.13 -1.23
CA VAL A 121 4.26 0.80 -1.84
C VAL A 121 4.54 2.30 -2.02
N ARG A 122 5.00 2.99 -0.97
CA ARG A 122 5.31 4.41 -1.07
C ARG A 122 6.48 4.71 -2.01
N GLN A 123 7.54 3.90 -1.93
CA GLN A 123 8.75 4.06 -2.74
C GLN A 123 8.42 3.95 -4.22
N LEU A 124 7.59 2.99 -4.64
CA LEU A 124 7.14 2.88 -6.02
C LEU A 124 6.33 4.10 -6.46
N GLY A 125 5.33 4.49 -5.66
CA GLY A 125 4.45 5.61 -6.00
C GLY A 125 5.15 6.97 -6.08
N LEU A 126 6.28 7.14 -5.38
CA LEU A 126 7.07 8.38 -5.39
C LEU A 126 8.39 8.27 -6.18
N GLY A 127 8.66 7.11 -6.79
CA GLY A 127 9.92 6.82 -7.45
C GLY A 127 11.14 6.94 -6.53
N LEU A 128 11.03 6.53 -5.27
CA LEU A 128 12.14 6.49 -4.32
C LEU A 128 12.87 5.14 -4.40
N GLY A 129 14.18 5.18 -4.20
CA GLY A 129 15.00 3.97 -4.18
C GLY A 129 14.80 3.13 -2.92
N PRO A 130 15.22 1.85 -2.93
CA PRO A 130 15.19 1.00 -1.76
C PRO A 130 16.25 1.43 -0.73
N LEU A 131 15.99 1.09 0.53
CA LEU A 131 16.93 1.26 1.63
C LEU A 131 17.99 0.15 1.61
N PRO A 132 19.20 0.41 2.13
CA PRO A 132 20.24 -0.61 2.28
C PRO A 132 19.77 -1.86 3.04
N VAL A 133 18.98 -1.68 4.11
CA VAL A 133 18.47 -2.82 4.90
C VAL A 133 17.46 -3.67 4.14
N GLN A 134 16.68 -3.08 3.21
CA GLN A 134 15.74 -3.85 2.38
C GLN A 134 16.52 -4.77 1.42
N LEU A 135 17.59 -4.26 0.82
CA LEU A 135 18.49 -5.02 -0.04
C LEU A 135 19.24 -6.11 0.75
N ALA A 136 19.72 -5.81 1.96
CA ALA A 136 20.41 -6.80 2.77
C ALA A 136 19.48 -7.94 3.24
N CYS A 137 18.23 -7.62 3.59
CA CYS A 137 17.28 -8.64 4.06
C CYS A 137 16.75 -9.51 2.93
N ILE A 138 16.50 -8.97 1.72
CA ILE A 138 15.89 -9.75 0.64
C ILE A 138 16.77 -10.92 0.19
N ASP A 139 18.10 -10.77 0.25
CA ASP A 139 19.06 -11.82 -0.12
C ASP A 139 19.08 -13.01 0.86
N MET A 140 18.48 -12.83 2.04
CA MET A 140 18.38 -13.87 3.06
C MET A 140 17.00 -14.58 3.06
N LEU A 141 16.05 -14.15 2.23
CA LEU A 141 14.72 -14.72 2.14
C LEU A 141 14.63 -15.84 1.10
N ASP A 142 13.71 -16.78 1.32
CA ASP A 142 13.42 -17.86 0.38
C ASP A 142 12.66 -17.34 -0.85
N LEU A 143 13.40 -17.03 -1.92
CA LEU A 143 12.82 -16.50 -3.15
C LEU A 143 11.96 -17.51 -3.93
N SER A 144 11.87 -18.78 -3.50
CA SER A 144 10.88 -19.71 -4.05
C SER A 144 9.45 -19.34 -3.65
N MET A 145 9.29 -18.59 -2.55
CA MET A 145 8.00 -18.09 -2.09
C MET A 145 7.57 -16.87 -2.93
N PRO A 146 6.39 -16.89 -3.57
CA PRO A 146 5.94 -15.83 -4.48
C PRO A 146 6.00 -14.41 -3.90
N ARG A 147 5.66 -14.23 -2.62
CA ARG A 147 5.71 -12.91 -1.96
C ARG A 147 7.13 -12.35 -1.83
N TYR A 148 8.14 -13.20 -1.65
CA TYR A 148 9.52 -12.76 -1.48
C TYR A 148 10.18 -12.49 -2.83
N SER A 149 9.93 -13.34 -3.83
CA SER A 149 10.33 -13.04 -5.21
C SER A 149 9.67 -11.76 -5.72
N LEU A 150 8.38 -11.53 -5.45
CA LEU A 150 7.72 -10.26 -5.78
C LEU A 150 8.40 -9.09 -5.08
N SER A 151 8.66 -9.20 -3.77
CA SER A 151 9.33 -8.12 -3.03
C SER A 151 10.71 -7.79 -3.61
N LYS A 152 11.47 -8.79 -4.11
CA LYS A 152 12.74 -8.58 -4.81
C LYS A 152 12.57 -7.81 -6.13
N ILE A 153 11.61 -8.22 -6.96
CA ILE A 153 11.30 -7.54 -8.22
C ILE A 153 10.92 -6.07 -7.96
N GLN A 154 10.18 -5.81 -6.88
CA GLN A 154 9.80 -4.46 -6.48
C GLN A 154 10.99 -3.60 -6.07
N LEU A 155 12.01 -4.18 -5.41
CA LEU A 155 13.27 -3.46 -5.12
C LEU A 155 14.02 -3.08 -6.41
N GLY A 156 14.08 -3.98 -7.40
CA GLY A 156 14.67 -3.68 -8.71
C GLY A 156 13.92 -2.56 -9.45
N ALA A 157 12.59 -2.60 -9.40
CA ALA A 157 11.74 -1.54 -9.93
C ALA A 157 12.03 -0.19 -9.25
N GLN A 158 12.14 -0.16 -7.92
CA GLN A 158 12.45 1.06 -7.16
C GLN A 158 13.82 1.65 -7.49
N GLN A 159 14.85 0.80 -7.64
CA GLN A 159 16.17 1.25 -8.08
C GLN A 159 16.09 1.95 -9.45
N THR A 160 15.30 1.38 -10.35
CA THR A 160 15.11 1.92 -11.70
C THR A 160 14.29 3.21 -11.71
N LEU A 161 13.20 3.27 -10.94
CA LEU A 161 12.37 4.47 -10.79
C LEU A 161 13.13 5.63 -10.14
N ALA A 162 14.03 5.34 -9.20
CA ALA A 162 14.87 6.36 -8.59
C ALA A 162 15.77 7.07 -9.61
N MET A 163 16.22 6.34 -10.65
CA MET A 163 17.00 6.90 -11.76
C MET A 163 16.15 7.77 -12.69
N SER A 164 14.83 7.59 -12.73
CA SER A 164 13.95 8.30 -13.67
C SER A 164 13.36 9.60 -13.14
N ARG A 165 13.79 10.10 -11.97
CA ARG A 165 13.16 11.28 -11.33
C ARG A 165 13.47 12.61 -12.02
N ASP A 166 14.66 12.72 -12.62
CA ASP A 166 15.06 13.90 -13.39
C ASP A 166 15.56 13.47 -14.76
N LEU A 167 14.64 13.44 -15.72
CA LEU A 167 14.96 13.13 -17.12
C LEU A 167 15.43 14.36 -17.89
N SER A 168 15.31 15.56 -17.33
CA SER A 168 15.55 16.81 -18.06
C SER A 168 17.03 17.05 -18.37
N SER A 169 17.91 16.42 -17.61
CA SER A 169 19.36 16.51 -17.72
C SER A 169 20.01 15.27 -18.32
N CYS A 170 19.23 14.23 -18.64
CA CYS A 170 19.76 12.96 -19.14
C CYS A 170 20.25 13.06 -20.60
N THR A 171 21.35 12.38 -20.91
CA THR A 171 21.77 12.15 -22.30
C THR A 171 20.92 11.08 -22.97
N TRP A 172 21.04 10.97 -24.31
CA TRP A 172 20.38 9.91 -25.07
C TRP A 172 20.82 8.51 -24.62
N GLU A 173 22.11 8.32 -24.31
CA GLU A 173 22.65 7.05 -23.82
C GLU A 173 22.09 6.68 -22.44
N GLU A 174 21.96 7.67 -21.55
CA GLU A 174 21.39 7.49 -20.21
C GLU A 174 19.91 7.13 -20.29
N LEU A 175 19.14 7.81 -21.15
CA LEU A 175 17.73 7.49 -21.39
C LEU A 175 17.56 6.10 -22.03
N SER A 176 18.41 5.74 -22.99
CA SER A 176 18.39 4.43 -23.63
C SER A 176 18.68 3.30 -22.63
N LEU A 177 19.66 3.51 -21.74
CA LEU A 177 19.96 2.59 -20.65
C LEU A 177 18.79 2.49 -19.65
N LEU A 178 18.16 3.61 -19.31
CA LEU A 178 17.00 3.64 -18.43
C LEU A 178 15.81 2.86 -19.04
N ILE A 179 15.48 3.12 -20.31
CA ILE A 179 14.42 2.38 -21.02
C ILE A 179 14.71 0.90 -21.04
N PHE A 180 15.94 0.51 -21.34
CA PHE A 180 16.36 -0.90 -21.29
C PHE A 180 16.13 -1.50 -19.90
N ARG A 181 16.56 -0.83 -18.83
CA ARG A 181 16.34 -1.29 -17.45
C ARG A 181 14.86 -1.40 -17.11
N ILE A 182 14.03 -0.43 -17.49
CA ILE A 182 12.58 -0.50 -17.24
C ILE A 182 11.97 -1.71 -17.96
N ARG A 183 12.33 -1.95 -19.22
CA ARG A 183 11.86 -3.12 -19.98
C ARG A 183 12.29 -4.44 -19.34
N VAL A 184 13.54 -4.53 -18.83
CA VAL A 184 14.01 -5.70 -18.09
C VAL A 184 13.15 -5.94 -16.85
N ASN A 185 12.91 -4.92 -16.02
CA ASN A 185 12.05 -5.06 -14.85
C ASN A 185 10.62 -5.49 -15.24
N LEU A 186 10.01 -4.86 -16.26
CA LEU A 186 8.66 -5.23 -16.73
C LEU A 186 8.60 -6.70 -17.19
N ASN A 187 9.65 -7.19 -17.86
CA ASN A 187 9.73 -8.59 -18.22
C ASN A 187 9.87 -9.51 -16.99
N GLU A 188 10.57 -9.11 -15.94
CA GLU A 188 10.62 -9.85 -14.67
C GLU A 188 9.23 -9.96 -14.01
N TYR A 189 8.41 -8.91 -14.06
CA TYR A 189 7.00 -8.98 -13.62
C TYR A 189 6.23 -10.04 -14.42
N GLU A 190 6.30 -10.02 -15.75
CA GLU A 190 5.57 -10.99 -16.57
C GLU A 190 6.05 -12.43 -16.34
N GLN A 191 7.36 -12.64 -16.20
CA GLN A 191 7.93 -13.94 -15.85
C GLN A 191 7.47 -14.43 -14.47
N TRP A 192 7.46 -13.54 -13.47
CA TRP A 192 6.97 -13.89 -12.14
C TRP A 192 5.51 -14.31 -12.17
N LYS A 193 4.65 -13.54 -12.87
CA LYS A 193 3.23 -13.86 -13.03
C LYS A 193 3.01 -15.20 -13.74
N ALA A 194 3.82 -15.51 -14.75
CA ALA A 194 3.73 -16.77 -15.50
C ALA A 194 4.10 -18.01 -14.65
N CYS A 195 4.89 -17.83 -13.58
CA CYS A 195 5.28 -18.90 -12.65
C CYS A 195 4.26 -19.13 -11.51
N LEU A 196 3.20 -18.32 -11.42
CA LEU A 196 2.20 -18.45 -10.37
C LEU A 196 1.22 -19.61 -10.65
N PRO A 197 0.69 -20.25 -9.59
CA PRO A 197 -0.37 -21.23 -9.76
C PRO A 197 -1.67 -20.57 -10.24
N LEU A 198 -2.56 -21.37 -10.85
CA LEU A 198 -3.85 -20.90 -11.38
C LEU A 198 -4.74 -20.26 -10.31
N SER A 199 -4.61 -20.66 -9.05
CA SER A 199 -5.33 -20.06 -7.91
C SER A 199 -5.06 -18.56 -7.72
N TRP A 200 -3.93 -18.06 -8.24
CA TRP A 200 -3.59 -16.64 -8.15
C TRP A 200 -4.23 -15.80 -9.26
N GLN A 201 -4.84 -16.45 -10.26
CA GLN A 201 -5.55 -15.74 -11.32
C GLN A 201 -6.91 -15.27 -10.81
N PRO A 202 -7.22 -13.96 -10.89
CA PRO A 202 -8.53 -13.47 -10.49
C PRO A 202 -9.62 -13.99 -11.43
N LYS A 203 -10.79 -14.25 -10.87
CA LYS A 203 -12.01 -14.45 -11.64
C LYS A 203 -12.67 -13.10 -11.87
N ARG A 204 -12.80 -12.71 -13.14
CA ARG A 204 -13.62 -11.55 -13.53
C ARG A 204 -15.08 -11.97 -13.56
N ILE A 205 -15.92 -11.24 -12.84
CA ILE A 205 -17.36 -11.50 -12.77
C ILE A 205 -18.13 -10.22 -13.07
N GLN A 206 -19.27 -10.38 -13.72
CA GLN A 206 -20.25 -9.30 -13.86
C GLN A 206 -21.12 -9.29 -12.59
N LEU A 207 -21.17 -8.17 -11.87
CA LEU A 207 -21.91 -8.09 -10.59
C LEU A 207 -23.40 -8.36 -10.74
N ALA A 208 -23.98 -8.07 -11.91
CA ALA A 208 -25.39 -8.32 -12.21
C ALA A 208 -25.77 -9.81 -12.11
N ASP A 209 -24.82 -10.71 -12.35
CA ASP A 209 -25.04 -12.17 -12.27
C ASP A 209 -25.10 -12.69 -10.82
N TYR A 210 -24.68 -11.87 -9.84
CA TYR A 210 -24.55 -12.27 -8.43
C TYR A 210 -25.36 -11.34 -7.52
N SER A 211 -26.69 -11.52 -7.54
CA SER A 211 -27.64 -10.64 -6.84
C SER A 211 -27.30 -10.41 -5.36
N ASP A 212 -26.94 -11.45 -4.61
CA ASP A 212 -26.63 -11.33 -3.17
C ASP A 212 -25.41 -10.42 -2.90
N VAL A 213 -24.39 -10.53 -3.75
CA VAL A 213 -23.19 -9.69 -3.67
C VAL A 213 -23.55 -8.25 -4.01
N LEU A 214 -24.26 -8.04 -5.12
CA LEU A 214 -24.70 -6.72 -5.56
C LEU A 214 -25.58 -6.03 -4.50
N GLN A 215 -26.56 -6.73 -3.92
CA GLN A 215 -27.41 -6.20 -2.86
C GLN A 215 -26.60 -5.84 -1.61
N THR A 216 -25.59 -6.64 -1.26
CA THR A 216 -24.69 -6.34 -0.14
C THR A 216 -23.89 -5.06 -0.38
N LEU A 217 -23.37 -4.87 -1.59
CA LEU A 217 -22.62 -3.67 -1.97
C LEU A 217 -23.51 -2.42 -1.95
N ILE A 218 -24.72 -2.53 -2.51
CA ILE A 218 -25.74 -1.46 -2.50
C ILE A 218 -26.13 -1.08 -1.08
N ALA A 219 -26.43 -2.07 -0.22
CA ALA A 219 -26.80 -1.82 1.18
C ALA A 219 -25.68 -1.11 1.96
N ARG A 220 -24.41 -1.40 1.63
CA ARG A 220 -23.24 -0.73 2.21
C ARG A 220 -22.92 0.62 1.55
N HIS A 221 -23.66 1.03 0.53
CA HIS A 221 -23.40 2.22 -0.28
C HIS A 221 -21.98 2.25 -0.85
N LEU A 222 -21.38 1.08 -1.10
CA LEU A 222 -20.00 0.98 -1.55
C LEU A 222 -19.91 1.36 -3.04
N PRO A 223 -18.94 2.17 -3.47
CA PRO A 223 -18.68 2.35 -4.90
C PRO A 223 -18.25 1.02 -5.54
N PHE A 224 -18.78 0.71 -6.72
CA PHE A 224 -18.43 -0.47 -7.50
C PHE A 224 -18.51 -0.18 -9.01
N THR A 225 -17.87 -1.07 -9.78
CA THR A 225 -17.93 -1.17 -11.25
C THR A 225 -18.82 -2.35 -11.65
N ASP A 226 -19.28 -2.40 -12.90
CA ASP A 226 -20.13 -3.49 -13.39
C ASP A 226 -19.41 -4.85 -13.37
N ASP A 227 -18.13 -4.84 -13.76
CA ASP A 227 -17.23 -5.97 -13.63
C ASP A 227 -16.34 -5.81 -12.40
N VAL A 228 -16.06 -6.91 -11.70
CA VAL A 228 -15.11 -6.93 -10.58
C VAL A 228 -14.17 -8.13 -10.66
N LEU A 229 -12.98 -7.99 -10.08
CA LEU A 229 -11.98 -9.06 -9.99
C LEU A 229 -11.98 -9.66 -8.58
N VAL A 230 -12.38 -10.92 -8.48
CA VAL A 230 -12.43 -11.66 -7.22
C VAL A 230 -11.29 -12.67 -7.18
N TYR A 231 -10.56 -12.69 -6.07
CA TYR A 231 -9.47 -13.63 -5.80
C TYR A 231 -9.94 -14.69 -4.81
N GLU A 232 -9.21 -15.81 -4.77
CA GLU A 232 -9.48 -16.90 -3.81
C GLU A 232 -9.38 -16.40 -2.35
N ASP A 233 -8.38 -15.56 -2.06
CA ASP A 233 -8.23 -14.94 -0.74
C ASP A 233 -7.72 -13.49 -0.80
N SER A 234 -7.79 -12.80 0.33
CA SER A 234 -7.38 -11.40 0.50
C SER A 234 -5.86 -11.19 0.39
N PHE A 235 -5.06 -12.20 0.75
CA PHE A 235 -3.61 -12.16 0.63
C PHE A 235 -3.18 -12.17 -0.84
N ILE A 236 -3.75 -13.05 -1.67
CA ILE A 236 -3.50 -13.09 -3.12
C ILE A 236 -3.91 -11.75 -3.74
N ALA A 237 -5.12 -11.27 -3.43
CA ALA A 237 -5.59 -9.97 -3.91
C ALA A 237 -4.62 -8.83 -3.58
N GLN A 238 -4.07 -8.82 -2.36
CA GLN A 238 -3.06 -7.86 -1.93
C GLN A 238 -1.76 -8.01 -2.74
N GLN A 239 -1.22 -9.23 -2.89
CA GLN A 239 0.03 -9.44 -3.64
C GLN A 239 -0.14 -9.04 -5.10
N MET A 240 -1.26 -9.37 -5.72
CA MET A 240 -1.56 -9.00 -7.11
C MET A 240 -1.75 -7.50 -7.27
N SER A 241 -2.42 -6.82 -6.33
CA SER A 241 -2.52 -5.36 -6.34
C SER A 241 -1.15 -4.70 -6.22
N PHE A 242 -0.26 -5.24 -5.38
CA PHE A 242 1.09 -4.75 -5.23
C PHE A 242 1.92 -4.95 -6.51
N PHE A 243 1.78 -6.12 -7.14
CA PHE A 243 2.32 -6.41 -8.47
C PHE A 243 1.88 -5.38 -9.53
N TYR A 244 0.58 -5.12 -9.64
CA TYR A 244 0.05 -4.16 -10.63
C TYR A 244 0.50 -2.73 -10.36
N HIS A 245 0.64 -2.34 -9.09
CA HIS A 245 1.17 -1.03 -8.73
C HIS A 245 2.62 -0.83 -9.20
N GLY A 246 3.48 -1.84 -9.02
CA GLY A 246 4.86 -1.80 -9.50
C GLY A 246 4.95 -1.68 -11.03
N GLN A 247 4.13 -2.45 -11.75
CA GLN A 247 4.02 -2.34 -13.21
C GLN A 247 3.54 -0.95 -13.66
N LEU A 248 2.50 -0.42 -13.02
CA LEU A 248 1.94 0.89 -13.34
C LEU A 248 3.01 1.99 -13.25
N ALA A 249 3.76 2.01 -12.13
CA ALA A 249 4.83 2.98 -11.91
C ALA A 249 5.94 2.87 -12.97
N LEU A 250 6.39 1.64 -13.29
CA LEU A 250 7.41 1.41 -14.32
C LEU A 250 6.94 1.82 -15.71
N ARG A 251 5.71 1.48 -16.11
CA ARG A 251 5.18 1.86 -17.43
C ARG A 251 4.99 3.36 -17.56
N SER A 252 4.61 4.04 -16.47
CA SER A 252 4.54 5.49 -16.44
C SER A 252 5.92 6.12 -16.65
N SER A 253 6.94 5.64 -15.92
CA SER A 253 8.33 6.06 -16.09
C SER A 253 8.87 5.75 -17.50
N LEU A 254 8.48 4.61 -18.08
CA LEU A 254 8.84 4.25 -19.45
C LEU A 254 8.28 5.27 -20.45
N LEU A 255 7.03 5.69 -20.28
CA LEU A 255 6.43 6.73 -21.11
C LEU A 255 7.11 8.09 -20.96
N ASP A 256 7.50 8.46 -19.73
CA ASP A 256 8.28 9.68 -19.50
C ASP A 256 9.63 9.61 -20.25
N ALA A 257 10.34 8.48 -20.16
CA ALA A 257 11.62 8.28 -20.85
C ALA A 257 11.49 8.23 -22.39
N LEU A 258 10.49 7.52 -22.91
CA LEU A 258 10.21 7.47 -24.35
C LEU A 258 9.85 8.86 -24.89
N SER A 259 9.06 9.63 -24.14
CA SER A 259 8.71 11.01 -24.52
C SER A 259 9.93 11.92 -24.52
N ALA A 260 10.84 11.76 -23.54
CA ALA A 260 12.10 12.49 -23.50
C ALA A 260 12.98 12.17 -24.71
N ILE A 261 13.17 10.89 -25.07
CA ILE A 261 13.92 10.51 -26.27
C ILE A 261 13.27 11.07 -27.54
N LYS A 262 11.94 10.98 -27.66
CA LYS A 262 11.20 11.53 -28.80
C LYS A 262 11.43 13.04 -28.94
N SER A 263 11.54 13.78 -27.82
CA SER A 263 11.84 15.21 -27.87
C SER A 263 13.26 15.53 -28.35
N MET A 264 14.18 14.56 -28.25
CA MET A 264 15.59 14.68 -28.66
C MET A 264 15.85 14.22 -30.10
N SER A 265 14.94 13.45 -30.72
CA SER A 265 15.12 12.86 -32.05
C SER A 265 13.86 13.03 -32.93
N LEU A 266 14.03 13.59 -34.13
CA LEU A 266 12.93 14.08 -34.98
C LEU A 266 12.14 13.00 -35.74
N ASP A 267 12.63 11.77 -35.90
CA ASP A 267 11.98 10.75 -36.74
C ASP A 267 12.12 9.32 -36.16
N GLN A 268 11.14 8.87 -35.38
CA GLN A 268 11.03 7.46 -34.95
C GLN A 268 9.56 7.02 -34.82
N LEU A 269 8.98 6.55 -35.93
CA LEU A 269 7.61 5.97 -35.97
C LEU A 269 7.44 4.83 -34.95
N ASP A 270 8.50 4.06 -34.70
CA ASP A 270 8.53 2.95 -33.73
C ASP A 270 8.27 3.43 -32.29
N LEU A 271 8.68 4.67 -31.94
CA LEU A 271 8.43 5.22 -30.60
C LEU A 271 6.95 5.56 -30.38
N GLU A 272 6.23 5.98 -31.43
CA GLU A 272 4.82 6.34 -31.31
C GLU A 272 3.96 5.11 -31.00
N GLN A 273 4.20 4.02 -31.74
CA GLN A 273 3.54 2.76 -31.48
C GLN A 273 3.87 2.23 -30.08
N ASP A 274 5.13 2.31 -29.65
CA ASP A 274 5.53 1.90 -28.30
C ASP A 274 4.82 2.74 -27.22
N ILE A 275 4.69 4.06 -27.42
CA ILE A 275 3.96 4.95 -26.51
C ILE A 275 2.48 4.54 -26.42
N GLU A 276 1.81 4.29 -27.54
CA GLU A 276 0.41 3.85 -27.57
C GLU A 276 0.21 2.53 -26.82
N ILE A 277 1.10 1.55 -27.05
CA ILE A 277 1.08 0.26 -26.35
C ILE A 277 1.20 0.47 -24.82
N GLN A 278 2.12 1.33 -24.37
CA GLN A 278 2.28 1.58 -22.94
C GLN A 278 1.08 2.34 -22.33
N GLN A 279 0.46 3.27 -23.07
CA GLN A 279 -0.75 3.97 -22.62
C GLN A 279 -1.94 3.02 -22.47
N ALA A 280 -2.13 2.11 -23.42
CA ALA A 280 -3.15 1.07 -23.34
C ALA A 280 -2.90 0.14 -22.14
N ALA A 281 -1.64 -0.26 -21.91
CA ALA A 281 -1.26 -1.08 -20.77
C ALA A 281 -1.52 -0.38 -19.42
N ILE A 282 -1.22 0.91 -19.30
CA ILE A 282 -1.55 1.71 -18.10
C ILE A 282 -3.04 1.74 -17.85
N SER A 283 -3.85 1.95 -18.89
CA SER A 283 -5.31 1.98 -18.78
C SER A 283 -5.86 0.63 -18.30
N SER A 284 -5.37 -0.47 -18.89
CA SER A 284 -5.74 -1.83 -18.47
C SER A 284 -5.33 -2.13 -17.03
N LEU A 285 -4.15 -1.70 -16.57
CA LEU A 285 -3.72 -1.84 -15.18
C LEU A 285 -4.61 -1.03 -14.23
N ALA A 286 -5.04 0.16 -14.65
CA ALA A 286 -5.95 0.98 -13.86
C ALA A 286 -7.34 0.34 -13.72
N ASP A 287 -7.86 -0.26 -14.80
CA ASP A 287 -9.09 -1.06 -14.76
C ASP A 287 -8.97 -2.20 -13.74
N ILE A 288 -7.89 -2.99 -13.84
CA ILE A 288 -7.63 -4.11 -12.92
C ILE A 288 -7.59 -3.66 -11.45
N LEU A 289 -6.88 -2.57 -11.16
CA LEU A 289 -6.78 -2.03 -9.80
C LEU A 289 -8.13 -1.53 -9.27
N VAL A 290 -8.93 -0.87 -10.11
CA VAL A 290 -10.29 -0.42 -9.76
C VAL A 290 -11.23 -1.61 -9.53
N GLU A 291 -11.26 -2.56 -10.45
CA GLU A 291 -12.11 -3.76 -10.37
C GLU A 291 -11.74 -4.67 -9.18
N SER A 292 -10.48 -4.65 -8.74
CA SER A 292 -10.02 -5.37 -7.54
C SER A 292 -10.34 -4.63 -6.23
N SER A 293 -10.51 -3.30 -6.27
CA SER A 293 -10.60 -2.47 -5.06
C SER A 293 -11.90 -2.69 -4.28
N THR A 294 -13.04 -2.82 -4.97
CA THR A 294 -14.35 -3.03 -4.32
C THR A 294 -14.44 -4.41 -3.65
N PRO A 295 -14.13 -5.53 -4.32
CA PRO A 295 -14.09 -6.85 -3.68
C PRO A 295 -13.16 -6.89 -2.49
N LEU A 296 -11.97 -6.30 -2.62
CA LEU A 296 -10.98 -6.26 -1.55
C LEU A 296 -11.53 -5.50 -0.33
N LEU A 297 -12.20 -4.36 -0.53
CA LEU A 297 -12.78 -3.56 0.54
C LEU A 297 -14.03 -4.20 1.17
N ALA A 298 -14.85 -4.87 0.36
CA ALA A 298 -16.04 -5.57 0.82
C ALA A 298 -15.75 -6.96 1.41
N SER A 299 -14.49 -7.40 1.31
CA SER A 299 -14.01 -8.74 1.65
C SER A 299 -14.78 -9.83 0.92
N ILE A 300 -14.94 -9.66 -0.39
CA ILE A 300 -15.55 -10.66 -1.27
C ILE A 300 -14.45 -11.61 -1.73
N GLN A 301 -14.67 -12.91 -1.53
CA GLN A 301 -13.75 -14.00 -1.89
C GLN A 301 -14.50 -15.10 -2.64
N LEU A 302 -13.78 -16.00 -3.30
CA LEU A 302 -14.37 -17.19 -3.91
C LEU A 302 -14.56 -18.29 -2.86
N ASP A 303 -15.72 -18.92 -2.84
CA ASP A 303 -15.94 -20.15 -2.07
C ASP A 303 -15.32 -21.38 -2.76
N ASP A 304 -15.41 -22.55 -2.11
CA ASP A 304 -14.91 -23.83 -2.64
C ASP A 304 -15.51 -24.23 -4.02
N HIS A 305 -16.61 -23.58 -4.42
CA HIS A 305 -17.28 -23.77 -5.70
C HIS A 305 -16.96 -22.67 -6.73
N GLY A 306 -16.04 -21.75 -6.39
CA GLY A 306 -15.67 -20.61 -7.24
C GLY A 306 -16.75 -19.53 -7.32
N SER A 307 -17.67 -19.49 -6.35
CA SER A 307 -18.73 -18.47 -6.26
C SER A 307 -18.33 -17.35 -5.31
N PRO A 308 -18.55 -16.07 -5.67
CA PRO A 308 -18.20 -14.94 -4.82
C PRO A 308 -19.10 -14.87 -3.59
N ARG A 309 -18.50 -14.69 -2.40
CA ARG A 309 -19.23 -14.48 -1.14
C ARG A 309 -18.58 -13.37 -0.30
N PRO A 310 -19.38 -12.51 0.35
CA PRO A 310 -18.87 -11.57 1.33
C PRO A 310 -18.38 -12.31 2.59
N THR A 311 -17.22 -11.92 3.12
CA THR A 311 -16.68 -12.40 4.40
C THR A 311 -16.70 -11.30 5.47
N GLN A 312 -16.38 -11.64 6.72
CA GLN A 312 -16.40 -10.70 7.86
C GLN A 312 -15.09 -9.93 8.06
N GLU A 313 -14.05 -10.19 7.27
CA GLU A 313 -12.75 -9.56 7.46
C GLU A 313 -12.79 -8.06 7.10
N LYS A 314 -12.07 -7.21 7.83
CA LYS A 314 -12.02 -5.74 7.59
C LYS A 314 -10.59 -5.20 7.44
N ILE A 315 -9.60 -6.06 7.26
CA ILE A 315 -8.17 -5.73 7.36
C ILE A 315 -7.62 -5.12 6.04
N THR A 316 -8.43 -5.07 4.99
CA THR A 316 -8.02 -4.68 3.64
C THR A 316 -8.03 -3.18 3.37
N LEU A 317 -8.58 -2.39 4.29
CA LEU A 317 -8.73 -0.93 4.16
C LEU A 317 -7.43 -0.20 3.79
N CYS A 318 -6.32 -0.53 4.46
CA CYS A 318 -5.04 0.15 4.22
C CYS A 318 -4.49 -0.12 2.82
N TYR A 319 -4.70 -1.33 2.31
CA TYR A 319 -4.28 -1.70 0.97
C TYR A 319 -5.12 -0.98 -0.08
N VAL A 320 -6.44 -0.94 0.09
CA VAL A 320 -7.33 -0.21 -0.82
C VAL A 320 -6.97 1.27 -0.85
N ARG A 321 -6.69 1.89 0.30
CA ARG A 321 -6.24 3.28 0.35
C ARG A 321 -4.91 3.49 -0.36
N ALA A 322 -3.95 2.57 -0.20
CA ALA A 322 -2.69 2.63 -0.94
C ALA A 322 -2.88 2.55 -2.46
N ILE A 323 -3.79 1.68 -2.94
CA ILE A 323 -4.14 1.57 -4.36
C ILE A 323 -4.80 2.86 -4.86
N CYS A 324 -5.78 3.39 -4.13
CA CYS A 324 -6.44 4.66 -4.47
C CYS A 324 -5.41 5.79 -4.59
N TRP A 325 -4.52 5.91 -3.62
CA TRP A 325 -3.47 6.91 -3.62
C TRP A 325 -2.54 6.74 -4.83
N ALA A 326 -2.08 5.52 -5.13
CA ALA A 326 -1.23 5.24 -6.29
C ALA A 326 -1.89 5.67 -7.63
N LEU A 327 -3.15 5.30 -7.84
CA LEU A 327 -3.92 5.68 -9.03
C LEU A 327 -4.17 7.20 -9.12
N GLN A 328 -4.32 7.88 -7.98
CA GLN A 328 -4.49 9.33 -7.95
C GLN A 328 -3.19 10.08 -8.29
N GLN A 329 -2.03 9.57 -7.87
CA GLN A 329 -0.74 10.17 -8.20
C GLN A 329 -0.37 9.99 -9.68
N GLU A 330 -0.84 8.92 -10.31
CA GLU A 330 -0.50 8.63 -11.70
C GLU A 330 -1.15 9.64 -12.67
N LYS A 331 -0.32 10.41 -13.38
CA LYS A 331 -0.77 11.49 -14.28
C LYS A 331 -1.60 10.97 -15.45
N ARG A 332 -1.29 9.75 -15.91
CA ARG A 332 -1.82 9.14 -17.13
C ARG A 332 -3.07 8.28 -16.92
N VAL A 333 -3.42 8.00 -15.66
CA VAL A 333 -4.67 7.34 -15.32
C VAL A 333 -5.84 8.26 -15.62
N SER A 334 -6.92 7.71 -16.20
CA SER A 334 -8.06 8.47 -16.67
C SER A 334 -8.78 9.22 -15.54
N ALA A 335 -9.51 10.27 -15.90
CA ALA A 335 -10.34 11.01 -14.95
C ALA A 335 -11.44 10.12 -14.33
N GLU A 336 -11.91 9.10 -15.06
CA GLU A 336 -12.91 8.15 -14.57
C GLU A 336 -12.36 7.27 -13.45
N HIS A 337 -11.19 6.67 -13.65
CA HIS A 337 -10.50 5.89 -12.62
C HIS A 337 -10.22 6.74 -11.37
N LYS A 338 -9.75 7.98 -11.55
CA LYS A 338 -9.51 8.91 -10.44
C LYS A 338 -10.80 9.30 -9.70
N ARG A 339 -11.89 9.49 -10.44
CA ARG A 339 -13.21 9.76 -9.84
C ARG A 339 -13.71 8.55 -9.05
N PHE A 340 -13.48 7.35 -9.54
CA PHE A 340 -13.81 6.12 -8.82
C PHE A 340 -13.02 6.02 -7.50
N THR A 341 -11.69 6.15 -7.55
CA THR A 341 -10.86 6.06 -6.34
C THR A 341 -11.18 7.16 -5.34
N TYR A 342 -11.49 8.37 -5.81
CA TYR A 342 -11.98 9.46 -4.96
C TYR A 342 -13.31 9.11 -4.26
N ARG A 343 -14.28 8.51 -4.98
CA ARG A 343 -15.54 8.02 -4.35
C ARG A 343 -15.25 6.96 -3.30
N LEU A 344 -14.32 6.04 -3.58
CA LEU A 344 -13.94 4.98 -2.66
C LEU A 344 -13.29 5.52 -1.39
N GLU A 345 -12.35 6.46 -1.52
CA GLU A 345 -11.73 7.12 -0.38
C GLU A 345 -12.72 7.94 0.46
N ASN A 346 -13.66 8.64 -0.20
CA ASN A 346 -14.72 9.35 0.50
C ASN A 346 -15.63 8.39 1.27
N TRP A 347 -15.97 7.24 0.68
CA TRP A 347 -16.72 6.21 1.37
C TRP A 347 -15.95 5.71 2.61
N ILE A 348 -14.65 5.40 2.48
CA ILE A 348 -13.81 5.00 3.61
C ILE A 348 -13.82 6.09 4.70
N ARG A 349 -13.70 7.36 4.31
CA ARG A 349 -13.73 8.50 5.23
C ARG A 349 -15.06 8.61 5.98
N GLN A 350 -16.18 8.39 5.30
CA GLN A 350 -17.51 8.50 5.90
C GLN A 350 -17.84 7.33 6.82
N GLN A 351 -17.44 6.11 6.43
CA GLN A 351 -17.78 4.90 7.18
C GLN A 351 -16.84 4.61 8.34
N VAL A 352 -15.56 4.98 8.19
CA VAL A 352 -14.49 4.57 9.11
C VAL A 352 -13.82 5.75 9.77
N GLY A 353 -13.81 6.92 9.13
CA GLY A 353 -13.15 8.11 9.64
C GLY A 353 -13.70 8.51 11.00
N LEU A 354 -12.78 8.66 11.96
CA LEU A 354 -13.07 9.40 13.18
C LEU A 354 -13.08 10.89 12.79
N ALA A 355 -14.13 11.34 12.11
CA ALA A 355 -14.26 12.74 11.73
C ALA A 355 -14.17 13.61 13.00
N CYS A 356 -13.08 14.37 13.12
CA CYS A 356 -13.05 15.55 13.96
C CYS A 356 -13.94 16.60 13.28
N ASN A 357 -15.23 16.63 13.61
CA ASN A 357 -15.97 17.88 13.48
C ASN A 357 -15.29 18.85 14.46
N ASN A 358 -14.44 19.73 13.93
CA ASN A 358 -13.65 20.76 14.62
C ASN A 358 -12.30 20.30 15.19
N SER A 359 -11.27 20.15 14.36
CA SER A 359 -9.87 20.41 14.79
C SER A 359 -8.92 20.49 13.58
N THR A 360 -9.13 21.48 12.73
CA THR A 360 -8.11 21.91 11.77
C THR A 360 -6.91 22.61 12.43
N ASP A 361 -6.95 22.87 13.75
CA ASP A 361 -5.96 23.72 14.43
C ASP A 361 -5.11 23.06 15.53
N ILE A 362 -5.16 21.74 15.77
CA ILE A 362 -4.44 21.15 16.94
C ILE A 362 -3.26 20.21 16.59
N ILE A 363 -3.06 19.80 15.33
CA ILE A 363 -1.92 18.89 14.98
C ILE A 363 -1.06 19.44 13.83
N LEU A 364 -1.07 20.75 13.60
CA LEU A 364 -0.16 21.43 12.67
C LEU A 364 0.55 22.57 13.40
N ASN A 365 1.51 22.22 14.26
CA ASN A 365 2.71 23.00 14.56
C ASN A 365 3.46 22.37 15.73
N TRP A 366 4.17 21.29 15.48
CA TRP A 366 5.36 20.93 16.27
C TRP A 366 6.52 20.67 15.31
N ASN A 367 6.79 21.68 14.47
CA ASN A 367 8.14 21.93 13.99
C ASN A 367 8.90 22.54 15.16
N GLY A 368 9.97 21.90 15.60
CA GLY A 368 10.79 22.43 16.68
C GLY A 368 12.12 21.72 16.76
N THR A 369 13.10 22.35 16.10
CA THR A 369 14.53 22.41 16.42
C THR A 369 15.33 21.13 16.48
#